data_AF-A0A0M3RV57-F1
#
_entry.id   AF-A0A0M3RV57-F1
#
_cell.length_a   1.000
_cell.length_b   1.000
_cell.length_c   1.000
_cell.angle_alpha   90.00
_cell.angle_beta   90.00
_cell.angle_gamma   90.00
#
_symmetry.space_group_name_H-M   'P 1'
#
loop_
_entity.id
_entity.type
_entity.pdbx_description
1 polymer ?
#
loop_
_entity_poly.entity_id
_entity_poly.type
_entity_poly.pdbx_seq_one_letter_code
_entity_poly.pdbx_strand_id
1 'polypeptide(L)' 'MSPKEVFIVGNLEGAVKPGSWELRLNGEAVATLEAMGEAQIQGSSKGKLVPPRVVVCKGQVDKSRFDFTRDEVTMEKM' A
#
# COMPACT_ATOMS: atom_id res chain seq x y z
N MET A 1 -5.31 16.11 14.83
CA MET A 1 -4.09 15.48 14.29
C MET A 1 -4.17 15.53 12.77
N SER A 2 -3.10 15.92 12.09
CA SER A 2 -3.04 15.89 10.62
C SER A 2 -2.99 14.44 10.11
N PRO A 3 -3.52 14.14 8.91
CA PRO A 3 -3.35 12.84 8.27
C PRO A 3 -1.85 12.54 8.13
N LYS A 4 -1.42 11.33 8.52
CA LYS A 4 -0.03 10.90 8.34
C LYS A 4 0.14 10.43 6.90
N GLU A 5 1.33 10.66 6.37
CA GLU A 5 1.73 10.04 5.11
C GLU A 5 2.03 8.56 5.37
N VAL A 6 1.47 7.69 4.52
CA VAL A 6 1.58 6.23 4.59
C VAL A 6 2.09 5.73 3.26
N PHE A 7 3.12 4.90 3.28
CA PHE A 7 3.69 4.29 2.08
C PHE A 7 3.36 2.80 2.08
N ILE A 8 2.66 2.34 1.04
CA ILE A 8 2.37 0.92 0.83
C ILE A 8 3.33 0.40 -0.23
N VAL A 9 4.15 -0.58 0.14
CA VAL A 9 5.18 -1.15 -0.75
C VAL A 9 4.82 -2.60 -1.06
N GLY A 10 4.77 -2.95 -2.33
CA GLY A 10 4.44 -4.32 -2.72
C GLY A 10 4.39 -4.56 -4.22
N ASN A 11 4.00 -5.78 -4.57
CA ASN A 11 3.69 -6.15 -5.95
C ASN A 11 2.23 -5.82 -6.21
N LEU A 12 1.99 -4.69 -6.88
CA LEU A 12 0.65 -4.21 -7.16
C LEU A 12 0.15 -4.78 -8.49
N GLU A 13 -1.07 -5.30 -8.49
CA GLU A 13 -1.79 -5.66 -9.70
C GLU A 13 -2.58 -4.44 -10.22
N GLY A 14 -2.38 -4.09 -11.49
CA GLY A 14 -3.06 -2.96 -12.10
C GLY A 14 -2.48 -1.58 -11.73
N ALA A 15 -3.18 -0.52 -12.14
CA ALA A 15 -2.79 0.86 -11.90
C ALA A 15 -3.49 1.42 -10.67
N VAL A 16 -2.75 2.06 -9.76
CA VAL A 16 -3.34 2.71 -8.60
C VAL A 16 -3.75 4.13 -8.98
N LYS A 17 -5.06 4.39 -9.00
CA LYS A 17 -5.62 5.72 -9.25
C LYS A 17 -5.75 6.48 -7.94
N PRO A 18 -5.55 7.81 -7.94
CA PRO A 18 -5.84 8.64 -6.78
C PRO A 18 -7.30 8.50 -6.32
N GLY A 19 -7.52 8.61 -5.01
CA GLY A 19 -8.83 8.53 -4.38
C GLY A 19 -8.85 7.64 -3.15
N SER A 20 -10.05 7.31 -2.68
CA SER A 20 -10.26 6.53 -1.47
C SER A 20 -10.11 5.03 -1.73
N TRP A 21 -9.32 4.36 -0.90
CA TRP A 21 -9.06 2.92 -0.93
C TRP A 21 -9.22 2.32 0.46
N GLU A 22 -9.68 1.08 0.50
CA GLU A 22 -9.77 0.28 1.71
C GLU A 22 -8.53 -0.61 1.82
N LEU A 23 -7.80 -0.46 2.92
CA LEU A 23 -6.71 -1.36 3.29
C LEU A 23 -7.32 -2.54 4.02
N ARG A 24 -7.08 -3.74 3.50
CA ARG A 24 -7.62 -4.98 4.06
C ARG A 24 -6.49 -5.87 4.55
N LEU A 25 -6.72 -6.50 5.70
CA LEU A 25 -5.84 -7.48 6.33
C LEU A 25 -6.56 -8.81 6.38
N ASN A 26 -6.07 -9.82 5.66
CA ASN A 26 -6.72 -11.13 5.56
C ASN A 26 -8.21 -11.01 5.18
N GLY A 27 -8.55 -10.06 4.30
CA GLY A 27 -9.92 -9.76 3.87
C GLY A 27 -10.74 -8.85 4.80
N GLU A 28 -10.27 -8.53 6.01
CA GLU A 28 -10.93 -7.59 6.92
C GLU A 28 -10.49 -6.16 6.63
N ALA A 29 -11.43 -5.22 6.51
CA ALA A 29 -11.13 -3.80 6.40
C ALA A 29 -10.50 -3.25 7.69
N VAL A 30 -9.29 -2.71 7.60
CA VAL A 30 -8.55 -2.21 8.78
C VAL A 30 -8.25 -0.72 8.73
N ALA A 31 -8.28 -0.10 7.55
CA ALA A 31 -8.13 1.34 7.39
C ALA A 31 -8.71 1.83 6.07
N THR A 32 -9.12 3.10 6.05
CA THR A 32 -9.37 3.86 4.83
C THR A 32 -8.17 4.77 4.55
N LEU A 33 -7.66 4.72 3.32
CA LEU A 33 -6.51 5.48 2.86
C LEU A 33 -6.88 6.29 1.62
N GLU A 34 -6.44 7.54 1.57
CA GLU A 34 -6.49 8.35 0.35
C GLU A 34 -5.21 8.10 -0.44
N ALA A 35 -5.27 7.32 -1.52
CA ALA A 35 -4.17 7.12 -2.43
C ALA A 35 -3.91 8.41 -3.23
N MET A 36 -2.66 8.85 -3.26
CA MET A 36 -2.21 10.03 -4.02
C MET A 36 -1.61 9.64 -5.38
N GLY A 37 -1.26 8.36 -5.55
CA GLY A 37 -0.62 7.80 -6.74
C GLY A 37 0.59 6.94 -6.39
N GLU A 38 1.35 6.58 -7.42
CA GLU A 38 2.53 5.73 -7.28
C GLU A 38 3.83 6.55 -7.25
N ALA A 39 4.72 6.20 -6.34
CA ALA A 39 6.09 6.71 -6.33
C ALA A 39 7.02 5.70 -7.01
N GLN A 40 7.88 6.22 -7.89
CA GLN A 40 8.89 5.43 -8.56
C GLN A 40 10.08 5.20 -7.62
N ILE A 41 10.31 3.96 -7.20
CA ILE A 41 11.56 3.63 -6.50
C ILE A 41 12.66 3.45 -7.55
N GLN A 42 13.82 4.10 -7.35
CA GLN A 42 15.04 3.71 -8.05
C GLN A 42 15.49 2.32 -7.56
N GLY A 43 14.99 1.27 -8.22
CA GLY A 43 15.50 -0.08 -8.02
C GLY A 43 16.82 -0.27 -8.76
N SER A 44 17.87 -0.70 -8.06
CA SER A 44 19.08 -1.20 -8.71
C SER A 44 18.73 -2.51 -9.43
N SER A 45 18.85 -2.50 -10.76
CA SER A 45 18.54 -3.64 -11.62
C SER A 45 19.66 -4.69 -11.56
N LYS A 46 19.79 -5.40 -10.45
CA LYS A 46 20.53 -6.66 -10.38
C LYS A 46 19.55 -7.84 -10.32
N GLY A 47 19.08 -8.26 -11.49
CA GLY A 47 18.31 -9.50 -11.66
C GLY A 47 16.93 -9.31 -12.30
N LYS A 48 16.36 -10.40 -12.83
CA LYS A 48 15.10 -10.48 -13.59
C LYS A 48 13.82 -10.18 -12.75
N LEU A 49 13.94 -9.68 -11.53
CA LEU A 49 12.80 -9.43 -10.65
C LEU A 49 12.28 -8.01 -10.87
N VAL A 50 10.97 -7.90 -11.14
CA VAL A 50 10.28 -6.62 -11.21
C VAL A 50 10.40 -5.96 -9.82
N PRO A 51 10.87 -4.70 -9.74
CA PRO A 51 10.99 -4.02 -8.46
C PRO A 51 9.60 -3.79 -7.86
N PRO A 52 9.47 -3.84 -6.51
CA PRO A 52 8.21 -3.50 -5.85
C PRO A 52 7.83 -2.05 -6.16
N ARG A 53 6.52 -1.80 -6.22
CA ARG A 53 5.94 -0.47 -6.42
C ARG A 53 5.56 0.15 -5.08
N VAL A 54 5.55 1.47 -5.01
CA VAL A 54 5.13 2.21 -3.81
C VAL A 54 3.90 3.03 -4.13
N VAL A 55 2.87 2.89 -3.32
CA VAL A 55 1.73 3.81 -3.29
C VAL A 55 1.94 4.80 -2.16
N VAL A 56 1.80 6.09 -2.49
CA VAL A 56 1.77 7.16 -1.49
C VAL A 56 0.33 7.39 -1.09
N CYS A 57 0.04 7.31 0.21
CA CYS A 57 -1.30 7.47 0.77
C CYS A 57 -1.31 8.50 1.90
N LYS A 58 -2.50 9.06 2.17
CA LYS A 58 -2.78 9.81 3.40
C LYS A 58 -3.79 9.04 4.24
N GLY A 59 -3.53 8.94 5.53
CA GLY A 59 -4.43 8.28 6.46
C GLY A 59 -3.75 7.87 7.77
N GLN A 60 -4.34 6.91 8.45
CA GLN A 60 -3.77 6.30 9.65
C GLN A 60 -3.88 4.78 9.53
N VAL A 61 -2.79 4.09 9.86
CA VAL A 61 -2.73 2.63 9.88
C VAL A 61 -2.14 2.23 11.22
N ASP A 62 -2.84 1.36 11.94
CA ASP A 62 -2.30 0.71 13.13
C ASP A 62 -1.42 -0.47 12.71
N LYS A 63 -0.10 -0.22 12.67
CA LYS A 63 0.89 -1.23 12.26
C LYS A 63 0.97 -2.43 13.21
N SER A 64 0.47 -2.31 14.45
CA SER A 64 0.51 -3.41 15.41
C SER A 64 -0.41 -4.58 15.03
N ARG A 65 -1.36 -4.36 14.12
CA ARG A 65 -2.26 -5.40 13.60
C ARG A 65 -1.61 -6.33 12.57
N PHE A 66 -0.42 -6.02 12.06
CA PHE A 66 0.18 -6.71 10.91
C PHE A 66 1.33 -7.66 11.31
N ASP A 67 1.19 -8.93 10.97
CA ASP A 67 2.28 -9.91 10.87
C ASP A 67 2.64 -10.13 9.39
N PHE A 68 3.67 -9.41 8.92
CA PHE A 68 4.11 -9.45 7.52
C PHE A 68 4.64 -10.82 7.04
N THR A 69 4.75 -11.82 7.93
CA THR A 69 5.16 -13.19 7.54
C THR A 69 3.97 -14.11 7.27
N ARG A 70 2.77 -13.74 7.71
CA ARG A 70 1.57 -14.58 7.67
C ARG A 70 0.37 -13.90 7.03
N ASP A 71 0.31 -12.59 7.14
CA ASP A 71 -0.85 -11.84 6.73
C ASP A 71 -0.80 -11.48 5.24
N GLU A 72 -1.95 -11.59 4.61
CA GLU A 72 -2.22 -11.01 3.31
C GLU A 72 -2.72 -9.58 3.49
N VAL A 73 -2.09 -8.65 2.78
CA VAL A 73 -2.48 -7.23 2.77
C VAL A 73 -2.89 -6.84 1.37
N THR A 74 -4.14 -6.41 1.21
CA THR A 74 -4.68 -5.96 -0.07
C THR A 74 -5.21 -4.53 0.02
N MET A 75 -5.29 -3.87 -1.14
CA MET A 75 -5.95 -2.58 -1.28
C MET A 75 -7.06 -2.71 -2.30
N GLU A 76 -8.26 -2.31 -1.91
CA GLU A 76 -9.43 -2.31 -2.78
C GLU A 76 -9.97 -0.90 -2.97
N LYS A 77 -10.37 -0.59 -4.20
CA LYS A 77 -10.94 0.71 -4.51
C LYS A 77 -12.38 0.76 -4.01
N MET A 78 -12.73 1.83 -3.31
CA MET A 78 -14.13 2.13 -2.95
C MET A 78 -14.92 2.73 -4.11
#